data_AF-A0AAU3USH6-F1
#
_entry.id   AF-A0AAU3USH6-F1
#
_cell.length_a   1.000
_cell.length_b   1.000
_cell.length_c   1.000
_cell.angle_alpha   90.00
_cell.angle_beta   90.00
_cell.angle_gamma   90.00
#
_symmetry.space_group_name_H-M   'P 1'
#
loop_
_entity.id
_entity.type
_entity.pdbx_description
1 polymer ?
#
loop_
_entity_poly.entity_id
_entity_poly.type
_entity_poly.pdbx_seq_one_letter_code
_entity_poly.pdbx_strand_id
1 'polypeptide(L)'
;MTATAGSARLGPRIAFYEHARALERRHPGIPLPANGEPYPDTDGLGASHSDGRPCDRDGVHTARILDAFLSTSGKNCDVAQLNRELAEHRLPIHRQVAIVEAIGRADPERVRGLARLLTRTSVEEAPTVLGMAMLAEVGSVEDVPLIQTVGLLSGTFGPLAARALARLPDAATNLIWLADRTAGWGRVYLVEAICDLHDSAAEPWLLRKACDGHHLNGYFAHQVARTARMHEAIARPDADTDLVDHTGRLLAILVGSFGMSDSILDYKHAERALAQYLSHVGRLEPNQGRCYAVRTLSEFLSGGAYIRPPDWASLDSLRAGYRSMATWPEPRSGNLPIWCG
;
A
#
# COMPACT_ATOMS: atom_id res chain seq x y z
N MET A 1 -30.87 34.18 18.04
CA MET A 1 -29.44 34.55 17.93
C MET A 1 -28.64 33.63 18.83
N THR A 2 -28.20 32.49 18.31
CA THR A 2 -27.39 31.51 19.04
C THR A 2 -25.98 31.56 18.45
N ALA A 3 -25.03 31.94 19.30
CA ALA A 3 -23.63 32.11 18.96
C ALA A 3 -22.98 30.76 18.63
N THR A 4 -22.40 30.66 17.44
CA THR A 4 -21.54 29.56 17.03
C THR A 4 -20.20 29.70 17.76
N ALA A 5 -19.94 28.83 18.74
CA ALA A 5 -18.65 28.77 19.40
C ALA A 5 -17.60 28.27 18.39
N GLY A 6 -16.74 29.18 17.93
CA GLY A 6 -15.56 28.82 17.15
C GLY A 6 -14.60 28.03 18.03
N SER A 7 -14.42 26.75 17.70
CA SER A 7 -13.34 25.94 18.25
C SER A 7 -12.01 26.54 17.78
N ALA A 8 -11.34 27.26 18.67
CA ALA A 8 -10.05 27.87 18.40
C ALA A 8 -8.99 26.76 18.29
N ARG A 9 -8.50 26.52 17.07
CA ARG A 9 -7.42 25.58 16.73
C ARG A 9 -6.11 26.04 17.41
N LEU A 10 -5.56 25.23 18.32
CA LEU A 10 -4.37 25.55 19.11
C LEU A 10 -3.13 24.84 18.55
N GLY A 11 -2.50 25.42 17.53
CA GLY A 11 -1.19 25.01 17.02
C GLY A 11 -0.84 25.65 15.67
N PRO A 12 0.44 25.93 15.37
CA PRO A 12 0.84 26.38 14.04
C PRO A 12 0.56 25.27 13.02
N ARG A 13 -0.19 25.59 11.96
CA ARG A 13 -0.44 24.69 10.83
C ARG A 13 0.87 24.42 10.10
N ILE A 14 1.35 23.18 10.17
CA ILE A 14 2.55 22.72 9.47
C ILE A 14 2.16 22.12 8.11
N ALA A 15 3.07 22.20 7.14
CA ALA A 15 2.86 21.55 5.85
C ALA A 15 2.87 20.02 5.99
N PHE A 16 2.12 19.32 5.14
CA PHE A 16 2.09 17.85 5.11
C PHE A 16 3.49 17.24 4.93
N TYR A 17 4.32 17.87 4.10
CA TYR A 17 5.73 17.48 3.93
C TYR A 17 6.53 17.56 5.25
N GLU A 18 6.41 18.66 5.99
CA GLU A 18 7.12 18.82 7.27
C GLU A 18 6.58 17.90 8.36
N HIS A 19 5.27 17.63 8.34
CA HIS A 19 4.63 16.63 9.19
C HIS A 19 5.20 15.24 8.94
N ALA A 20 5.23 14.79 7.68
CA ALA A 20 5.78 13.50 7.31
C ALA A 20 7.26 13.37 7.71
N ARG A 21 8.08 14.41 7.48
CA ARG A 21 9.49 14.42 7.93
C ARG A 21 9.63 14.36 9.45
N ALA A 22 8.76 15.04 10.19
CA ALA A 22 8.78 14.99 11.65
C ALA A 22 8.45 13.59 12.17
N LEU A 23 7.48 12.92 11.55
CA LEU A 23 7.12 11.54 11.87
C LEU A 23 8.21 10.54 11.48
N GLU A 24 8.79 10.65 10.29
CA GLU A 24 9.90 9.80 9.84
C GLU A 24 11.09 9.87 10.80
N ARG A 25 11.44 11.07 11.28
CA ARG A 25 12.51 11.24 12.28
C ARG A 25 12.20 10.55 13.61
N ARG A 26 10.92 10.46 14.00
CA ARG A 26 10.47 9.80 15.23
C ARG A 26 10.36 8.29 15.07
N HIS A 27 10.07 7.82 13.86
CA HIS A 27 9.83 6.42 13.51
C HIS A 27 10.68 5.99 12.31
N PRO A 28 12.03 6.02 12.43
CA PRO A 28 12.91 5.81 11.30
C PRO A 28 12.82 4.37 10.78
N GLY A 29 12.52 4.21 9.50
CA GLY A 29 12.59 2.92 8.79
C GLY A 29 11.47 1.93 9.14
N ILE A 30 10.43 2.37 9.85
CA ILE A 30 9.26 1.55 10.16
C ILE A 30 7.98 2.23 9.66
N PRO A 31 6.88 1.49 9.44
CA PRO A 31 5.60 2.07 9.13
C PRO A 31 5.17 3.13 10.16
N LEU A 32 4.69 4.28 9.67
CA LEU A 32 4.21 5.34 10.55
C LEU A 32 2.96 4.87 11.32
N PRO A 33 2.86 5.17 12.63
CA PRO A 33 1.64 4.90 13.40
C PRO A 33 0.42 5.53 12.73
N ALA A 34 -0.67 4.78 12.62
CA ALA A 34 -1.92 5.21 11.99
C ALA A 34 -1.74 5.86 10.60
N ASN A 35 -0.76 5.40 9.81
CA ASN A 35 -0.43 5.96 8.50
C ASN A 35 -0.08 7.47 8.52
N GLY A 36 0.35 7.98 9.67
CA GLY A 36 0.70 9.38 9.87
C GLY A 36 -0.45 10.29 10.30
N GLU A 37 -1.61 9.73 10.62
CA GLU A 37 -2.71 10.46 11.26
C GLU A 37 -2.42 10.80 12.74
N PRO A 38 -3.05 11.86 13.29
CA PRO A 38 -3.93 12.82 12.60
C PRO A 38 -3.14 13.73 11.65
N TYR A 39 -3.78 14.17 10.56
CA TYR A 39 -3.16 15.09 9.62
C TYR A 39 -3.17 16.55 10.12
N PRO A 40 -2.28 17.41 9.62
CA PRO A 40 -2.13 18.79 10.09
C PRO A 40 -3.36 19.68 9.94
N ASP A 41 -4.27 19.35 9.03
CA ASP A 41 -5.52 20.06 8.78
C ASP A 41 -6.74 19.44 9.49
N THR A 42 -6.55 18.34 10.23
CA THR A 42 -7.63 17.67 10.96
C THR A 42 -7.84 18.35 12.32
N ASP A 43 -9.06 18.78 12.59
CA ASP A 43 -9.44 19.49 13.82
C ASP A 43 -9.61 18.58 15.04
N GLY A 44 -8.59 17.78 15.38
CA GLY A 44 -8.43 17.10 16.68
C GLY A 44 -9.55 16.15 17.15
N LEU A 45 -10.68 16.06 16.45
CA LEU A 45 -11.79 15.16 16.68
C LEU A 45 -11.57 13.98 15.74
N GLY A 46 -11.47 12.79 16.31
CA GLY A 46 -11.00 11.57 15.66
C GLY A 46 -11.56 11.31 14.26
N ALA A 47 -10.73 10.62 13.48
CA ALA A 47 -11.05 10.08 12.17
C ALA A 47 -12.46 9.50 12.09
N SER A 48 -13.10 9.68 10.93
CA SER A 48 -14.44 9.21 10.57
C SER A 48 -15.61 10.16 10.88
N HIS A 49 -15.56 11.38 10.36
CA HIS A 49 -16.76 12.02 9.84
C HIS A 49 -16.46 12.64 8.49
N SER A 50 -17.36 12.44 7.52
CA SER A 50 -17.41 13.30 6.34
C SER A 50 -17.43 14.73 6.85
N ASP A 51 -16.35 15.48 6.63
CA ASP A 51 -16.22 16.91 6.90
C ASP A 51 -17.23 17.80 6.15
N GLY A 52 -18.24 17.18 5.53
CA GLY A 52 -19.31 17.82 4.76
C GLY A 52 -18.85 18.32 3.39
N ARG A 53 -17.55 18.24 3.06
CA ARG A 53 -17.05 18.76 1.79
C ARG A 53 -17.53 17.91 0.61
N PRO A 54 -17.97 18.56 -0.49
CA PRO A 54 -18.30 17.84 -1.71
C PRO A 54 -17.09 17.07 -2.23
N CYS A 55 -17.34 15.87 -2.77
CA CYS A 55 -16.29 15.03 -3.36
C CYS A 55 -16.27 15.23 -4.88
N ASP A 56 -15.14 15.70 -5.43
CA ASP A 56 -14.92 15.83 -6.87
C ASP A 56 -14.44 14.51 -7.47
N ARG A 57 -15.30 13.48 -7.43
CA ARG A 57 -14.94 12.10 -7.78
C ARG A 57 -14.30 11.97 -9.16
N ASP A 58 -14.81 12.71 -10.14
CA ASP A 58 -14.38 12.62 -11.54
C ASP A 58 -13.22 13.60 -11.85
N GLY A 59 -12.81 14.41 -10.87
CA GLY A 59 -11.73 15.40 -11.01
C GLY A 59 -12.05 16.57 -11.95
N VAL A 60 -13.32 16.73 -12.37
CA VAL A 60 -13.73 17.73 -13.36
C VAL A 60 -13.66 19.15 -12.77
N HIS A 61 -14.04 19.31 -11.51
CA HIS A 61 -13.98 20.62 -10.86
C HIS A 61 -12.52 21.04 -10.65
N THR A 62 -11.70 20.13 -10.14
CA THR A 62 -10.25 20.30 -9.94
C THR A 62 -9.54 20.62 -11.25
N ALA A 63 -9.87 19.93 -12.34
CA ALA A 63 -9.30 20.19 -13.66
C ALA A 63 -9.59 21.62 -14.14
N ARG A 64 -10.81 22.12 -13.93
CA ARG A 64 -11.18 23.51 -14.30
C ARG A 64 -10.41 24.56 -13.50
N ILE A 65 -10.28 24.35 -12.18
CA ILE A 65 -9.47 25.23 -11.32
C ILE A 65 -8.02 25.24 -11.82
N LEU A 66 -7.47 24.07 -12.09
CA LEU A 66 -6.09 23.92 -12.59
C LEU A 66 -5.90 24.60 -13.95
N ASP A 67 -6.79 24.38 -14.91
CA ASP A 67 -6.75 25.02 -16.23
C ASP A 67 -6.79 26.56 -16.11
N ALA A 68 -7.68 27.10 -15.27
CA ALA A 68 -7.81 28.54 -15.06
C ALA A 68 -6.52 29.13 -14.45
N PHE A 69 -5.95 28.43 -13.46
CA PHE A 69 -4.70 28.85 -12.82
C PHE A 69 -3.51 28.82 -13.80
N LEU A 70 -3.38 27.75 -14.59
CA LEU A 70 -2.30 27.58 -15.55
C LEU A 70 -2.45 28.47 -16.79
N SER A 71 -3.67 28.84 -17.18
CA SER A 71 -3.92 29.77 -18.28
C SER A 71 -3.55 31.22 -17.91
N THR A 72 -3.60 31.56 -16.62
CA THR A 72 -3.23 32.89 -16.14
C THR A 72 -1.72 33.09 -16.27
N SER A 73 -1.25 33.94 -17.20
CA SER A 73 0.18 34.20 -17.40
C SER A 73 0.65 35.40 -16.57
N GLY A 74 1.66 35.23 -15.70
CA GLY A 74 2.39 36.33 -15.06
C GLY A 74 2.48 36.31 -13.53
N LYS A 75 3.00 37.41 -12.94
CA LYS A 75 3.25 37.63 -11.49
C LYS A 75 2.01 37.57 -10.57
N ASN A 76 0.83 37.27 -11.11
CA ASN A 76 -0.46 37.29 -10.42
C ASN A 76 -1.04 35.89 -10.14
N CYS A 77 -0.24 34.81 -10.29
CA CYS A 77 -0.66 33.49 -9.84
C CYS A 77 -0.77 33.46 -8.31
N ASP A 78 -1.97 33.69 -7.77
CA ASP A 78 -2.24 33.60 -6.34
C ASP A 78 -2.40 32.13 -5.93
N VAL A 79 -1.30 31.51 -5.53
CA VAL A 79 -1.27 30.14 -5.00
C VAL A 79 -2.13 30.02 -3.72
N ALA A 80 -2.28 31.11 -2.94
CA ALA A 80 -3.14 31.07 -1.77
C ALA A 80 -4.62 31.03 -2.18
N GLN A 81 -5.02 31.69 -3.26
CA GLN A 81 -6.36 31.54 -3.84
C GLN A 81 -6.59 30.12 -4.35
N LEU A 82 -5.65 29.56 -5.13
CA LEU A 82 -5.72 28.18 -5.58
C LEU A 82 -5.92 27.22 -4.41
N ASN A 83 -5.14 27.37 -3.33
CA ASN A 83 -5.25 26.53 -2.14
C ASN A 83 -6.63 26.64 -1.47
N ARG A 84 -7.21 27.83 -1.39
CA ARG A 84 -8.55 28.03 -0.83
C ARG A 84 -9.61 27.33 -1.66
N GLU A 85 -9.61 27.53 -2.98
CA GLU A 85 -10.58 26.90 -3.89
C GLU A 85 -10.51 25.36 -3.84
N LEU A 86 -9.30 24.80 -3.81
CA LEU A 86 -9.11 23.36 -3.69
C LEU A 86 -9.56 22.81 -2.32
N ALA A 87 -9.31 23.55 -1.23
CA ALA A 87 -9.64 23.11 0.12
C ALA A 87 -11.16 22.98 0.39
N GLU A 88 -11.99 23.56 -0.48
CA GLU A 88 -13.46 23.43 -0.44
C GLU A 88 -13.94 22.03 -0.85
N HIS A 89 -13.10 21.24 -1.53
CA HIS A 89 -13.47 19.95 -2.11
C HIS A 89 -12.55 18.82 -1.64
N ARG A 90 -13.10 17.61 -1.54
CA ARG A 90 -12.31 16.40 -1.42
C ARG A 90 -11.87 15.94 -2.80
N LEU A 91 -10.56 15.91 -3.00
CA LEU A 91 -9.96 15.48 -4.25
C LEU A 91 -9.83 13.94 -4.32
N PRO A 92 -9.90 13.37 -5.52
CA PRO A 92 -9.70 11.95 -5.72
C PRO A 92 -8.22 11.58 -5.55
N ILE A 93 -7.96 10.51 -4.79
CA ILE A 93 -6.61 9.94 -4.61
C ILE A 93 -6.19 9.01 -5.77
N HIS A 94 -7.14 8.69 -6.65
CA HIS A 94 -6.89 7.93 -7.87
C HIS A 94 -6.79 8.85 -9.07
N ARG A 95 -6.05 8.40 -10.08
CA ARG A 95 -5.85 9.13 -11.33
C ARG A 95 -7.19 9.42 -12.02
N GLN A 96 -7.48 10.69 -12.24
CA GLN A 96 -8.64 11.13 -13.01
C GLN A 96 -8.25 11.64 -14.39
N VAL A 97 -9.01 11.23 -15.41
CA VAL A 97 -8.76 11.61 -16.81
C VAL A 97 -8.81 13.13 -16.96
N ALA A 98 -9.79 13.81 -16.37
CA ALA A 98 -9.93 15.25 -16.49
C ALA A 98 -8.72 16.03 -15.94
N ILE A 99 -8.17 15.61 -14.79
CA ILE A 99 -6.98 16.22 -14.18
C ILE A 99 -5.74 16.00 -15.06
N VAL A 100 -5.57 14.79 -15.57
CA VAL A 100 -4.45 14.44 -16.46
C VAL A 100 -4.50 15.27 -17.74
N GLU A 101 -5.69 15.41 -18.35
CA GLU A 101 -5.85 16.22 -19.56
C GLU A 101 -5.53 17.69 -19.30
N ALA A 102 -5.93 18.24 -18.15
CA ALA A 102 -5.56 19.61 -17.74
C ALA A 102 -4.04 19.78 -17.58
N ILE A 103 -3.38 18.80 -16.94
CA ILE A 103 -1.92 18.76 -16.84
C ILE A 103 -1.27 18.73 -18.23
N GLY A 104 -1.78 17.89 -19.14
CA GLY A 104 -1.23 17.70 -20.48
C GLY A 104 -1.40 18.90 -21.43
N ARG A 105 -2.30 19.83 -21.12
CA ARG A 105 -2.49 21.07 -21.88
C ARG A 105 -1.47 22.16 -21.53
N ALA A 106 -0.80 22.06 -20.38
CA ALA A 106 0.08 23.10 -19.87
C ALA A 106 1.57 22.76 -20.08
N ASP A 107 2.41 23.78 -19.92
CA ASP A 107 3.86 23.62 -19.96
C ASP A 107 4.34 22.67 -18.82
N PRO A 108 5.03 21.55 -19.14
CA PRO A 108 5.43 20.57 -18.13
C PRO A 108 6.32 21.13 -17.02
N GLU A 109 7.21 22.08 -17.33
CA GLU A 109 8.08 22.71 -16.33
C GLU A 109 7.27 23.55 -15.33
N ARG A 110 6.31 24.33 -15.84
CA ARG A 110 5.39 25.09 -15.00
C ARG A 110 4.54 24.18 -14.11
N VAL A 111 3.98 23.10 -14.66
CA VAL A 111 3.21 22.13 -13.87
C VAL A 111 4.08 21.51 -12.79
N ARG A 112 5.30 21.07 -13.12
CA ARG A 112 6.23 20.48 -12.14
C ARG A 112 6.61 21.48 -11.05
N GLY A 113 6.87 22.73 -11.40
CA GLY A 113 7.14 23.80 -10.44
C GLY A 113 5.99 24.03 -9.45
N LEU A 114 4.75 24.06 -9.95
CA LEU A 114 3.55 24.16 -9.11
C LEU A 114 3.37 22.90 -8.25
N ALA A 115 3.58 21.72 -8.80
CA ALA A 115 3.47 20.45 -8.09
C ALA A 115 4.44 20.38 -6.90
N ARG A 116 5.71 20.73 -7.13
CA ARG A 116 6.72 20.85 -6.06
C ARG A 116 6.30 21.83 -4.97
N LEU A 117 5.76 22.99 -5.36
CA LEU A 117 5.32 24.02 -4.43
C LEU A 117 4.15 23.54 -3.55
N LEU A 118 3.10 23.00 -4.17
CA LEU A 118 1.92 22.50 -3.46
C LEU A 118 2.30 21.35 -2.52
N THR A 119 3.04 20.35 -3.01
CA THR A 119 3.43 19.19 -2.17
C THR A 119 4.33 19.59 -1.00
N ARG A 120 5.19 20.61 -1.16
CA ARG A 120 6.14 21.03 -0.13
C ARG A 120 5.55 21.99 0.91
N THR A 121 4.63 22.86 0.51
CA THR A 121 4.20 24.00 1.35
C THR A 121 2.76 23.95 1.81
N SER A 122 1.91 23.10 1.22
CA SER A 122 0.49 23.07 1.55
C SER A 122 0.23 22.52 2.95
N VAL A 123 -0.63 23.23 3.66
CA VAL A 123 -1.11 22.88 5.02
C VAL A 123 -2.50 22.23 5.00
N GLU A 124 -3.04 21.99 3.80
CA GLU A 124 -4.35 21.37 3.55
C GLU A 124 -4.14 20.11 2.69
N GLU A 125 -4.96 19.09 2.91
CA GLU A 125 -4.87 17.80 2.20
C GLU A 125 -5.08 17.98 0.69
N ALA A 126 -6.17 18.66 0.29
CA ALA A 126 -6.58 18.79 -1.11
C ALA A 126 -5.49 19.39 -2.02
N PRO A 127 -4.88 20.55 -1.72
CA PRO A 127 -3.76 21.06 -2.50
C PRO A 127 -2.55 20.11 -2.53
N THR A 128 -2.28 19.39 -1.44
CA THR A 128 -1.19 18.40 -1.38
C THR A 128 -1.48 17.21 -2.30
N VAL A 129 -2.74 16.74 -2.33
CA VAL A 129 -3.23 15.68 -3.23
C VAL A 129 -3.05 16.09 -4.69
N LEU A 130 -3.43 17.32 -5.05
CA LEU A 130 -3.23 17.83 -6.40
C LEU A 130 -1.73 17.90 -6.77
N GLY A 131 -0.89 18.39 -5.85
CA GLY A 131 0.56 18.41 -6.03
C GLY A 131 1.13 17.01 -6.33
N MET A 132 0.74 16.01 -5.54
CA MET A 132 1.14 14.61 -5.75
C MET A 132 0.58 14.03 -7.05
N ALA A 133 -0.66 14.35 -7.42
CA ALA A 133 -1.26 13.93 -8.70
C ALA A 133 -0.51 14.53 -9.90
N MET A 134 -0.07 15.79 -9.82
CA MET A 134 0.74 16.42 -10.86
C MET A 134 2.15 15.79 -10.94
N LEU A 135 2.81 15.55 -9.80
CA LEU A 135 4.10 14.83 -9.78
C LEU A 135 3.97 13.41 -10.35
N ALA A 136 2.81 12.77 -10.22
CA ALA A 136 2.57 11.47 -10.84
C ALA A 136 2.51 11.51 -12.38
N GLU A 137 2.23 12.66 -12.99
CA GLU A 137 2.23 12.82 -14.45
C GLU A 137 3.54 13.38 -14.98
N VAL A 138 4.07 14.45 -14.36
CA VAL A 138 5.20 15.25 -14.88
C VAL A 138 6.46 15.21 -13.99
N GLY A 139 6.45 14.46 -12.90
CA GLY A 139 7.58 14.36 -11.97
C GLY A 139 8.86 13.84 -12.62
N SER A 140 9.98 14.13 -11.97
CA SER A 140 11.32 13.75 -12.41
C SER A 140 12.07 13.03 -11.29
N VAL A 141 13.29 12.55 -11.56
CA VAL A 141 14.12 11.85 -10.57
C VAL A 141 14.41 12.72 -9.34
N GLU A 142 14.50 14.03 -9.52
CA GLU A 142 14.72 15.01 -8.46
C GLU A 142 13.55 15.07 -7.46
N ASP A 143 12.37 14.62 -7.88
CA ASP A 143 11.15 14.64 -7.09
C ASP A 143 10.99 13.39 -6.22
N VAL A 144 11.81 12.34 -6.43
CA VAL A 144 11.73 11.08 -5.67
C VAL A 144 11.74 11.32 -4.16
N PRO A 145 12.66 12.11 -3.57
CA PRO A 145 12.65 12.36 -2.12
C PRO A 145 11.37 13.04 -1.64
N LEU A 146 10.80 13.96 -2.43
CA LEU A 146 9.57 14.67 -2.10
C LEU A 146 8.37 13.71 -2.14
N ILE A 147 8.26 12.91 -3.21
CA ILE A 147 7.21 11.91 -3.40
C ILE A 147 7.25 10.85 -2.30
N GLN A 148 8.44 10.34 -1.99
CA GLN A 148 8.65 9.36 -0.93
C GLN A 148 8.28 9.91 0.44
N THR A 149 8.73 11.13 0.76
CA THR A 149 8.45 11.76 2.06
C THR A 149 6.95 11.91 2.28
N VAL A 150 6.22 12.50 1.33
CA VAL A 150 4.76 12.67 1.46
C VAL A 150 4.03 11.33 1.37
N GLY A 151 4.53 10.39 0.57
CA GLY A 151 3.99 9.03 0.44
C GLY A 151 4.01 8.21 1.74
N LEU A 152 4.82 8.57 2.74
CA LEU A 152 4.80 7.96 4.07
C LEU A 152 3.45 8.17 4.78
N LEU A 153 2.71 9.23 4.41
CA LEU A 153 1.32 9.47 4.83
C LEU A 153 0.38 8.60 3.99
N SER A 154 0.56 7.29 4.16
CA SER A 154 0.21 6.27 3.16
C SER A 154 -1.29 6.10 2.93
N GLY A 155 -2.13 6.51 3.90
CA GLY A 155 -3.58 6.40 3.82
C GLY A 155 -4.19 7.23 2.68
N THR A 156 -3.71 8.46 2.48
CA THR A 156 -4.19 9.35 1.42
C THR A 156 -3.22 9.39 0.23
N PHE A 157 -1.92 9.44 0.50
CA PHE A 157 -0.92 9.75 -0.53
C PHE A 157 -0.24 8.51 -1.12
N GLY A 158 -0.44 7.32 -0.52
CA GLY A 158 0.12 6.05 -1.00
C GLY A 158 -0.17 5.75 -2.48
N PRO A 159 -1.44 5.80 -2.96
CA PRO A 159 -1.74 5.52 -4.37
C PRO A 159 -1.06 6.50 -5.34
N LEU A 160 -1.00 7.78 -4.98
CA LEU A 160 -0.37 8.82 -5.81
C LEU A 160 1.15 8.64 -5.85
N ALA A 161 1.76 8.34 -4.70
CA ALA A 161 3.18 8.06 -4.60
C ALA A 161 3.55 6.79 -5.40
N ALA A 162 2.76 5.72 -5.28
CA ALA A 162 2.95 4.49 -6.05
C ALA A 162 2.93 4.78 -7.56
N ARG A 163 1.91 5.51 -8.04
CA ARG A 163 1.81 5.92 -9.44
C ARG A 163 3.00 6.76 -9.91
N ALA A 164 3.43 7.73 -9.11
CA ALA A 164 4.52 8.61 -9.46
C ALA A 164 5.85 7.86 -9.54
N LEU A 165 6.19 7.06 -8.52
CA LEU A 165 7.44 6.31 -8.46
C LEU A 165 7.51 5.21 -9.54
N ALA A 166 6.38 4.58 -9.90
CA ALA A 166 6.33 3.56 -10.94
C ALA A 166 6.73 4.07 -12.34
N ARG A 167 6.69 5.38 -12.58
CA ARG A 167 7.05 6.02 -13.87
C ARG A 167 8.48 6.53 -13.91
N LEU A 168 9.17 6.53 -12.78
CA LEU A 168 10.52 7.09 -12.65
C LEU A 168 11.59 5.99 -12.80
N PRO A 169 12.83 6.34 -13.16
CA PRO A 169 13.96 5.42 -13.06
C PRO A 169 14.08 4.79 -11.66
N ASP A 170 14.64 3.59 -11.59
CA ASP A 170 14.78 2.81 -10.36
C ASP A 170 13.45 2.60 -9.60
N ALA A 171 12.34 2.51 -10.36
CA ALA A 171 10.98 2.38 -9.82
C ALA A 171 10.86 1.28 -8.76
N ALA A 172 11.40 0.09 -9.02
CA ALA A 172 11.38 -1.03 -8.07
C ALA A 172 12.04 -0.65 -6.74
N THR A 173 13.24 -0.09 -6.78
CA THR A 173 13.97 0.37 -5.58
C THR A 173 13.18 1.43 -4.82
N ASN A 174 12.63 2.41 -5.52
CA ASN A 174 11.91 3.53 -4.92
C ASN A 174 10.58 3.10 -4.28
N LEU A 175 9.85 2.21 -4.94
CA LEU A 175 8.61 1.63 -4.42
C LEU A 175 8.88 0.70 -3.24
N ILE A 176 9.91 -0.15 -3.31
CA ILE A 176 10.31 -1.04 -2.19
C ILE A 176 10.68 -0.20 -0.96
N TRP A 177 11.45 0.87 -1.14
CA TRP A 177 11.80 1.78 -0.05
C TRP A 177 10.56 2.28 0.69
N LEU A 178 9.53 2.67 -0.06
CA LEU A 178 8.30 3.20 0.52
C LEU A 178 7.41 2.09 1.07
N ALA A 179 7.31 0.95 0.40
CA ALA A 179 6.56 -0.22 0.86
C ALA A 179 7.08 -0.68 2.23
N ASP A 180 8.40 -0.77 2.43
CA ASP A 180 9.02 -1.12 3.72
C ASP A 180 8.67 -0.16 4.87
N ARG A 181 8.21 1.06 4.55
CA ARG A 181 7.91 2.14 5.51
C ARG A 181 6.42 2.50 5.56
N THR A 182 5.56 1.66 5.00
CA THR A 182 4.12 1.90 4.94
C THR A 182 3.33 0.65 5.33
N ALA A 183 2.15 0.90 5.89
CA ALA A 183 1.16 -0.11 6.23
C ALA A 183 -0.20 0.26 5.63
N GLY A 184 -1.22 -0.56 5.90
CA GLY A 184 -2.59 -0.29 5.50
C GLY A 184 -2.79 -0.27 3.98
N TRP A 185 -3.76 0.52 3.53
CA TRP A 185 -4.10 0.67 2.11
C TRP A 185 -2.95 1.20 1.27
N GLY A 186 -2.13 2.12 1.80
CA GLY A 186 -0.99 2.63 1.04
C GLY A 186 0.01 1.53 0.65
N ARG A 187 0.22 0.54 1.53
CA ARG A 187 1.05 -0.63 1.22
C ARG A 187 0.46 -1.49 0.10
N VAL A 188 -0.87 -1.65 0.05
CA VAL A 188 -1.56 -2.39 -1.02
C VAL A 188 -1.19 -1.81 -2.38
N TYR A 189 -1.41 -0.50 -2.58
CA TYR A 189 -1.10 0.17 -3.85
C TYR A 189 0.39 0.10 -4.23
N LEU A 190 1.29 0.15 -3.24
CA LEU A 190 2.73 0.07 -3.50
C LEU A 190 3.14 -1.34 -3.93
N VAL A 191 2.61 -2.39 -3.31
CA VAL A 191 2.93 -3.77 -3.68
C VAL A 191 2.33 -4.14 -5.04
N GLU A 192 1.11 -3.70 -5.32
CA GLU A 192 0.49 -3.84 -6.65
C GLU A 192 1.35 -3.16 -7.72
N ALA A 193 1.78 -1.91 -7.49
CA ALA A 193 2.66 -1.20 -8.40
C ALA A 193 4.00 -1.92 -8.60
N ILE A 194 4.62 -2.48 -7.55
CA ILE A 194 5.84 -3.28 -7.66
C ILE A 194 5.58 -4.52 -8.54
N CYS A 195 4.44 -5.18 -8.37
CA CYS A 195 4.09 -6.35 -9.15
C CYS A 195 3.86 -6.03 -10.64
N ASP A 196 3.26 -4.87 -10.94
CA ASP A 196 2.98 -4.41 -12.30
C ASP A 196 4.25 -4.02 -13.08
N LEU A 197 5.35 -3.68 -12.40
CA LEU A 197 6.63 -3.40 -13.05
C LEU A 197 7.24 -4.62 -13.74
N HIS A 198 6.92 -5.84 -13.27
CA HIS A 198 7.57 -7.08 -13.70
C HIS A 198 9.12 -7.02 -13.66
N ASP A 199 9.67 -6.24 -12.72
CA ASP A 199 11.11 -6.06 -12.57
C ASP A 199 11.71 -7.17 -11.72
N SER A 200 12.66 -7.92 -12.30
CA SER A 200 13.41 -8.98 -11.60
C SER A 200 14.17 -8.47 -10.37
N ALA A 201 14.52 -7.18 -10.29
CA ALA A 201 15.16 -6.60 -9.12
C ALA A 201 14.25 -6.59 -7.88
N ALA A 202 12.92 -6.63 -8.07
CA ALA A 202 11.97 -6.69 -6.98
C ALA A 202 11.70 -8.12 -6.46
N GLU A 203 12.03 -9.15 -7.25
CA GLU A 203 11.72 -10.54 -6.93
C GLU A 203 12.24 -10.99 -5.55
N PRO A 204 13.49 -10.69 -5.13
CA PRO A 204 13.97 -11.09 -3.82
C PRO A 204 13.16 -10.49 -2.66
N TRP A 205 12.66 -9.26 -2.84
CA TRP A 205 11.82 -8.58 -1.85
C TRP A 205 10.40 -9.15 -1.85
N LEU A 206 9.82 -9.37 -3.04
CA LEU A 206 8.49 -9.97 -3.18
C LEU A 206 8.41 -11.35 -2.50
N LEU A 207 9.46 -12.16 -2.62
CA LEU A 207 9.57 -13.51 -2.08
C LEU A 207 9.86 -13.60 -0.58
N ARG A 208 10.19 -12.50 0.10
CA ARG A 208 10.61 -12.52 1.52
C ARG A 208 9.88 -11.51 2.39
N LYS A 209 9.37 -10.42 1.82
CA LYS A 209 8.91 -9.25 2.58
C LYS A 209 7.57 -8.67 2.17
N ALA A 210 7.04 -8.97 0.97
CA ALA A 210 5.82 -8.33 0.48
C ALA A 210 4.62 -8.46 1.44
N CYS A 211 4.52 -9.59 2.13
CA CYS A 211 3.43 -9.88 3.06
C CYS A 211 3.97 -9.92 4.49
N ASP A 212 3.48 -9.01 5.31
CA ASP A 212 3.84 -8.83 6.72
C ASP A 212 2.85 -9.50 7.70
N GLY A 213 1.77 -10.09 7.18
CA GLY A 213 0.69 -10.69 7.96
C GLY A 213 -0.59 -9.85 8.04
N HIS A 214 -0.55 -8.59 7.58
CA HIS A 214 -1.71 -7.70 7.54
C HIS A 214 -2.90 -8.29 6.76
N HIS A 215 -4.13 -8.09 7.25
CA HIS A 215 -5.34 -8.62 6.60
C HIS A 215 -5.50 -8.10 5.16
N LEU A 216 -5.11 -6.84 4.92
CA LEU A 216 -5.11 -6.26 3.56
C LEU A 216 -4.11 -6.92 2.59
N ASN A 217 -3.20 -7.77 3.05
CA ASN A 217 -2.33 -8.53 2.13
C ASN A 217 -3.15 -9.44 1.22
N GLY A 218 -4.37 -9.82 1.60
CA GLY A 218 -5.29 -10.57 0.76
C GLY A 218 -5.72 -9.85 -0.53
N TYR A 219 -5.48 -8.55 -0.68
CA TYR A 219 -5.74 -7.83 -1.94
C TYR A 219 -4.67 -8.08 -3.01
N PHE A 220 -3.42 -8.38 -2.61
CA PHE A 220 -2.29 -8.49 -3.54
C PHE A 220 -1.50 -9.80 -3.45
N ALA A 221 -1.78 -10.67 -2.46
CA ALA A 221 -1.01 -11.90 -2.24
C ALA A 221 -0.97 -12.82 -3.47
N HIS A 222 -2.07 -12.93 -4.21
CA HIS A 222 -2.10 -13.71 -5.44
C HIS A 222 -1.21 -13.10 -6.53
N GLN A 223 -1.24 -11.78 -6.69
CA GLN A 223 -0.40 -11.08 -7.64
C GLN A 223 1.08 -11.27 -7.29
N VAL A 224 1.46 -11.15 -6.01
CA VAL A 224 2.83 -11.43 -5.53
C VAL A 224 3.25 -12.87 -5.87
N ALA A 225 2.42 -13.87 -5.53
CA ALA A 225 2.73 -15.28 -5.77
C ALA A 225 2.90 -15.62 -7.26
N ARG A 226 2.21 -14.90 -8.14
CA ARG A 226 2.32 -15.02 -9.60
C ARG A 226 3.55 -14.28 -10.14
N THR A 227 3.68 -12.99 -9.84
CA THR A 227 4.75 -12.15 -10.38
C THR A 227 6.12 -12.64 -9.94
N ALA A 228 6.26 -13.04 -8.68
CA ALA A 228 7.52 -13.54 -8.14
C ALA A 228 7.77 -15.03 -8.42
N ARG A 229 6.89 -15.69 -9.19
CA ARG A 229 6.98 -17.12 -9.54
C ARG A 229 7.25 -17.99 -8.30
N MET A 230 6.51 -17.77 -7.22
CA MET A 230 6.73 -18.37 -5.90
C MET A 230 6.93 -19.90 -5.97
N HIS A 231 6.14 -20.59 -6.79
CA HIS A 231 6.22 -22.04 -7.01
C HIS A 231 7.54 -22.55 -7.63
N GLU A 232 8.29 -21.70 -8.31
CA GLU A 232 9.63 -22.00 -8.81
C GLU A 232 10.68 -21.73 -7.73
N ALA A 233 10.58 -20.59 -7.05
CA ALA A 233 11.47 -20.22 -5.96
C ALA A 233 11.47 -21.28 -4.84
N ILE A 234 10.28 -21.69 -4.37
CA ILE A 234 10.15 -22.70 -3.32
C ILE A 234 10.48 -24.12 -3.79
N ALA A 235 10.55 -24.37 -5.10
CA ALA A 235 10.94 -25.69 -5.62
C ALA A 235 12.46 -25.90 -5.61
N ARG A 236 13.23 -24.86 -5.30
CA ARG A 236 14.69 -24.97 -5.21
C ARG A 236 15.10 -25.73 -3.96
N PRO A 237 15.98 -26.75 -4.06
CA PRO A 237 16.44 -27.52 -2.90
C PRO A 237 17.14 -26.66 -1.82
N ASP A 238 17.72 -25.53 -2.22
CA ASP A 238 18.46 -24.58 -1.38
C ASP A 238 17.61 -23.36 -0.97
N ALA A 239 16.27 -23.45 -1.02
CA ALA A 239 15.38 -22.41 -0.53
C ALA A 239 15.71 -22.06 0.93
N ASP A 240 16.07 -20.79 1.16
CA ASP A 240 16.41 -20.30 2.48
C ASP A 240 15.18 -20.18 3.41
N THR A 241 15.45 -20.09 4.70
CA THR A 241 14.43 -20.01 5.75
C THR A 241 13.44 -18.85 5.56
N ASP A 242 13.91 -17.69 5.10
CA ASP A 242 13.07 -16.50 4.93
C ASP A 242 12.08 -16.69 3.77
N LEU A 243 12.54 -17.28 2.66
CA LEU A 243 11.70 -17.66 1.53
C LEU A 243 10.64 -18.70 1.94
N VAL A 244 11.02 -19.71 2.73
CA VAL A 244 10.08 -20.73 3.22
C VAL A 244 9.04 -20.09 4.12
N ASP A 245 9.44 -19.24 5.08
CA ASP A 245 8.53 -18.58 6.00
C ASP A 245 7.55 -17.64 5.29
N HIS A 246 8.05 -16.86 4.34
CA HIS A 246 7.20 -15.97 3.54
C HIS A 246 6.26 -16.75 2.61
N THR A 247 6.73 -17.87 2.01
CA THR A 247 5.88 -18.76 1.21
C THR A 247 4.73 -19.34 2.04
N GLY A 248 5.01 -19.81 3.26
CA GLY A 248 3.99 -20.30 4.18
C GLY A 248 2.94 -19.23 4.50
N ARG A 249 3.38 -18.00 4.74
CA ARG A 249 2.49 -16.85 4.96
C ARG A 249 1.65 -16.52 3.73
N LEU A 250 2.24 -16.48 2.53
CA LEU A 250 1.52 -16.25 1.28
C LEU A 250 0.43 -17.30 1.06
N LEU A 251 0.77 -18.58 1.21
CA LEU A 251 -0.19 -19.68 1.05
C LEU A 251 -1.34 -19.58 2.07
N ALA A 252 -1.06 -19.24 3.32
CA ALA A 252 -2.09 -19.03 4.34
C ALA A 252 -3.00 -17.84 4.02
N ILE A 253 -2.43 -16.73 3.53
CA ILE A 253 -3.22 -15.55 3.09
C ILE A 253 -4.11 -15.92 1.90
N LEU A 254 -3.59 -16.68 0.92
CA LEU A 254 -4.35 -17.12 -0.25
C LEU A 254 -5.56 -18.00 0.12
N VAL A 255 -5.46 -18.80 1.18
CA VAL A 255 -6.62 -19.49 1.75
C VAL A 255 -7.64 -18.45 2.23
N GLY A 256 -7.24 -17.44 2.98
CA GLY A 256 -8.16 -16.41 3.50
C GLY A 256 -8.64 -15.34 2.51
N SER A 257 -8.22 -15.36 1.24
CA SER A 257 -8.38 -14.21 0.32
C SER A 257 -9.74 -14.10 -0.38
N PHE A 258 -10.72 -14.96 -0.05
CA PHE A 258 -12.03 -14.99 -0.70
C PHE A 258 -12.74 -13.64 -0.62
N GLY A 259 -13.08 -13.07 -1.78
CA GLY A 259 -13.77 -11.77 -1.89
C GLY A 259 -12.87 -10.54 -1.85
N MET A 260 -11.56 -10.71 -1.67
CA MET A 260 -10.56 -9.63 -1.76
C MET A 260 -9.77 -9.71 -3.08
N SER A 261 -9.22 -10.89 -3.37
CA SER A 261 -8.55 -11.21 -4.64
C SER A 261 -8.81 -12.66 -5.02
N ASP A 262 -8.18 -13.11 -6.11
CA ASP A 262 -7.99 -14.52 -6.42
C ASP A 262 -7.44 -15.29 -5.20
N SER A 263 -7.96 -16.49 -4.98
CA SER A 263 -7.67 -17.34 -3.83
C SER A 263 -6.60 -18.40 -4.14
N ILE A 264 -6.30 -19.26 -3.16
CA ILE A 264 -5.45 -20.44 -3.37
C ILE A 264 -6.01 -21.39 -4.44
N LEU A 265 -7.33 -21.41 -4.65
CA LEU A 265 -7.97 -22.26 -5.67
C LEU A 265 -7.75 -21.72 -7.09
N ASP A 266 -7.54 -20.41 -7.23
CA ASP A 266 -7.28 -19.72 -8.49
C ASP A 266 -5.78 -19.74 -8.85
N TYR A 267 -4.92 -20.03 -7.87
CA TYR A 267 -3.49 -20.17 -8.08
C TYR A 267 -3.16 -21.51 -8.77
N LYS A 268 -2.93 -21.46 -10.09
CA LYS A 268 -2.61 -22.63 -10.94
C LYS A 268 -1.55 -23.59 -10.38
N HIS A 269 -0.59 -23.07 -9.61
CA HIS A 269 0.52 -23.84 -9.06
C HIS A 269 0.34 -24.21 -7.58
N ALA A 270 -0.86 -24.06 -7.01
CA ALA A 270 -1.13 -24.28 -5.59
C ALA A 270 -0.73 -25.67 -5.11
N GLU A 271 -1.16 -26.73 -5.80
CA GLU A 271 -0.83 -28.11 -5.44
C GLU A 271 0.69 -28.33 -5.33
N ARG A 272 1.44 -27.87 -6.34
CA ARG A 272 2.91 -27.96 -6.36
C ARG A 272 3.53 -27.11 -5.25
N ALA A 273 3.08 -25.88 -5.07
CA ALA A 273 3.63 -24.98 -4.06
C ALA A 273 3.41 -25.52 -2.64
N LEU A 274 2.24 -26.09 -2.35
CA LEU A 274 1.94 -26.76 -1.09
C LEU A 274 2.87 -27.95 -0.85
N ALA A 275 3.05 -28.82 -1.84
CA ALA A 275 3.95 -29.97 -1.72
C ALA A 275 5.41 -29.56 -1.44
N GLN A 276 5.90 -28.52 -2.12
CA GLN A 276 7.26 -28.01 -1.91
C GLN A 276 7.41 -27.33 -0.55
N TYR A 277 6.49 -26.45 -0.17
CA TYR A 277 6.49 -25.83 1.15
C TYR A 277 6.45 -26.88 2.26
N LEU A 278 5.58 -27.89 2.14
CA LEU A 278 5.50 -29.02 3.08
C LEU A 278 6.86 -29.72 3.23
N SER A 279 7.57 -29.97 2.12
CA SER A 279 8.90 -30.57 2.14
C SER A 279 9.91 -29.71 2.89
N HIS A 280 9.96 -28.41 2.60
CA HIS A 280 10.90 -27.49 3.23
C HIS A 280 10.59 -27.26 4.71
N VAL A 281 9.34 -26.94 5.05
CA VAL A 281 8.94 -26.63 6.43
C VAL A 281 9.12 -27.82 7.36
N GLY A 282 8.95 -29.06 6.87
CA GLY A 282 9.17 -30.27 7.66
C GLY A 282 10.62 -30.52 8.09
N ARG A 283 11.58 -29.76 7.55
CA ARG A 283 13.01 -29.80 7.95
C ARG A 283 13.40 -28.64 8.86
N LEU A 284 12.48 -27.73 9.15
CA LEU A 284 12.72 -26.54 9.95
C LEU A 284 12.10 -26.69 11.34
N GLU A 285 12.69 -26.02 12.32
CA GLU A 285 12.12 -25.94 13.67
C GLU A 285 10.77 -25.21 13.65
N PRO A 286 9.80 -25.61 14.50
CA PRO A 286 8.56 -24.88 14.65
C PRO A 286 8.80 -23.43 15.10
N ASN A 287 8.08 -22.49 14.48
CA ASN A 287 7.92 -21.14 14.98
C ASN A 287 6.46 -20.70 14.84
N GLN A 288 6.08 -19.57 15.44
CA GLN A 288 4.68 -19.13 15.45
C GLN A 288 4.11 -18.98 14.04
N GLY A 289 4.86 -18.39 13.10
CA GLY A 289 4.43 -18.19 11.72
C GLY A 289 4.25 -19.51 10.96
N ARG A 290 5.18 -20.46 11.12
CA ARG A 290 5.12 -21.79 10.51
C ARG A 290 3.96 -22.59 11.08
N CYS A 291 3.77 -22.59 12.40
CA CYS A 291 2.64 -23.27 13.05
C CYS A 291 1.31 -22.71 12.55
N TYR A 292 1.18 -21.39 12.47
CA TYR A 292 -0.01 -20.74 11.89
C TYR A 292 -0.25 -21.20 10.45
N ALA A 293 0.75 -21.08 9.58
CA ALA A 293 0.63 -21.49 8.18
C ALA A 293 0.25 -22.97 8.03
N VAL A 294 0.93 -23.87 8.75
CA VAL A 294 0.64 -25.32 8.72
C VAL A 294 -0.79 -25.61 9.18
N ARG A 295 -1.28 -24.96 10.25
CA ARG A 295 -2.65 -25.14 10.75
C ARG A 295 -3.69 -24.64 9.75
N THR A 296 -3.53 -23.41 9.23
CA THR A 296 -4.43 -22.85 8.21
C THR A 296 -4.49 -23.74 6.97
N LEU A 297 -3.35 -24.24 6.49
CA LEU A 297 -3.29 -25.12 5.33
C LEU A 297 -3.88 -26.51 5.62
N SER A 298 -3.67 -27.06 6.82
CA SER A 298 -4.28 -28.32 7.26
C SER A 298 -5.81 -28.23 7.32
N GLU A 299 -6.34 -27.13 7.85
CA GLU A 299 -7.78 -26.84 7.93
C GLU A 299 -8.40 -26.68 6.54
N PHE A 300 -7.74 -25.92 5.65
CA PHE A 300 -8.12 -25.77 4.25
C PHE A 300 -8.23 -27.13 3.55
N LEU A 301 -7.17 -27.95 3.62
CA LEU A 301 -7.12 -29.26 2.97
C LEU A 301 -8.16 -30.23 3.55
N SER A 302 -8.50 -30.10 4.84
CA SER A 302 -9.51 -30.93 5.50
C SER A 302 -10.96 -30.50 5.19
N GLY A 303 -11.17 -29.42 4.44
CA GLY A 303 -12.49 -28.93 4.05
C GLY A 303 -13.17 -28.03 5.08
N GLY A 304 -12.44 -27.51 6.07
CA GLY A 304 -13.01 -26.79 7.23
C GLY A 304 -13.72 -25.47 6.92
N ALA A 305 -13.50 -24.87 5.73
CA ALA A 305 -14.06 -23.57 5.36
C ALA A 305 -14.60 -23.49 3.91
N TYR A 306 -14.62 -24.60 3.16
CA TYR A 306 -14.94 -24.58 1.72
C TYR A 306 -15.93 -25.66 1.30
N ILE A 307 -16.87 -25.27 0.45
CA ILE A 307 -18.00 -26.11 -0.02
C ILE A 307 -17.51 -27.30 -0.87
N ARG A 308 -16.33 -27.21 -1.50
CA ARG A 308 -15.73 -28.30 -2.26
C ARG A 308 -14.20 -28.32 -2.12
N PRO A 309 -13.60 -29.46 -1.73
CA PRO A 309 -12.15 -29.60 -1.77
C PRO A 309 -11.64 -29.56 -3.22
N PRO A 310 -10.40 -29.10 -3.45
CA PRO A 310 -9.82 -29.10 -4.79
C PRO A 310 -9.63 -30.53 -5.32
N ASP A 311 -9.81 -30.72 -6.62
CA ASP A 311 -9.57 -32.00 -7.29
C ASP A 311 -8.09 -32.16 -7.64
N TRP A 312 -7.25 -32.24 -6.60
CA TRP A 312 -5.80 -32.38 -6.71
C TRP A 312 -5.39 -33.84 -6.54
N ALA A 313 -4.53 -34.34 -7.43
CA ALA A 313 -4.08 -35.72 -7.40
C ALA A 313 -3.33 -36.08 -6.10
N SER A 314 -2.64 -35.10 -5.50
CA SER A 314 -1.89 -35.26 -4.25
C SER A 314 -2.67 -34.89 -2.99
N LEU A 315 -3.98 -34.62 -3.07
CA LEU A 315 -4.79 -34.10 -1.95
C LEU A 315 -4.64 -34.93 -0.66
N ASP A 316 -4.75 -36.25 -0.73
CA ASP A 316 -4.66 -37.11 0.45
C ASP A 316 -3.25 -37.16 1.04
N SER A 317 -2.21 -37.10 0.19
CA SER A 317 -0.82 -37.01 0.63
C SER A 317 -0.54 -35.67 1.31
N LEU A 318 -1.03 -34.56 0.74
CA LEU A 318 -0.94 -33.23 1.34
C LEU A 318 -1.66 -33.20 2.69
N ARG A 319 -2.90 -33.71 2.77
CA ARG A 319 -3.65 -33.81 4.03
C ARG A 319 -2.88 -34.55 5.11
N ALA A 320 -2.33 -35.73 4.78
CA ALA A 320 -1.57 -36.52 5.74
C ALA A 320 -0.32 -35.77 6.24
N GLY A 321 0.42 -35.13 5.32
CA GLY A 321 1.63 -34.37 5.65
C GLY A 321 1.37 -33.13 6.52
N TYR A 322 0.35 -32.32 6.19
CA TYR A 322 0.04 -31.14 7.00
C TYR A 322 -0.56 -31.52 8.36
N ARG A 323 -1.36 -32.59 8.45
CA ARG A 323 -1.90 -33.08 9.73
C ARG A 323 -0.82 -33.56 10.68
N SER A 324 0.22 -34.25 10.18
CA SER A 324 1.31 -34.70 11.05
C SER A 324 2.06 -33.51 11.68
N MET A 325 2.25 -32.43 10.92
CA MET A 325 2.89 -31.20 11.42
C MET A 325 1.96 -30.27 12.20
N ALA A 326 0.64 -30.37 12.03
CA ALA A 326 -0.32 -29.59 12.81
C ALA A 326 -0.29 -29.92 14.32
N THR A 327 0.41 -30.99 14.71
CA THR A 327 0.65 -31.38 16.11
C THR A 327 1.87 -30.70 16.75
N TRP A 328 2.54 -29.79 16.03
CA TRP A 328 3.66 -29.02 16.58
C TRP A 328 3.25 -28.27 17.85
N PRO A 329 4.09 -28.30 18.91
CA PRO A 329 3.79 -27.63 20.17
C PRO A 329 3.60 -26.13 19.93
N GLU A 330 2.62 -25.52 20.59
CA GLU A 330 2.45 -24.07 20.52
C GLU A 330 3.72 -23.40 21.08
N PRO A 331 4.41 -22.55 20.29
CA PRO A 331 5.58 -21.84 20.78
C PRO A 331 5.15 -20.92 21.93
N ARG A 332 5.95 -20.88 23.00
CA ARG A 332 5.68 -20.05 24.18
C ARG A 332 5.45 -18.60 23.73
N SER A 333 4.31 -18.04 24.12
CA SER A 333 3.83 -16.71 23.76
C SER A 333 4.79 -15.61 24.24
N GLY A 334 5.70 -15.19 23.36
CA GLY A 334 6.36 -13.89 23.43
C GLY A 334 5.63 -12.92 22.49
N ASN A 335 4.90 -11.96 23.04
CA ASN A 335 4.23 -10.83 22.38
C ASN A 335 3.54 -11.13 21.03
N LEU A 336 2.26 -11.47 21.12
CA LEU A 336 1.31 -11.45 20.00
C LEU A 336 1.29 -10.06 19.34
N PRO A 337 1.37 -9.95 18.00
CA PRO A 337 0.52 -9.01 17.29
C PRO A 337 -0.91 -9.58 17.36
N ILE A 338 -1.84 -8.78 17.87
CA ILE A 338 -3.27 -9.11 17.89
C ILE A 338 -3.75 -9.15 16.44
N TRP A 339 -3.74 -10.32 15.82
CA TRP A 339 -4.34 -10.59 14.53
C TRP A 339 -5.79 -11.01 14.76
N CYS A 340 -6.67 -10.03 15.01
CA CYS A 340 -8.13 -10.08 14.88
C CYS A 340 -8.71 -8.78 15.47
N GLY A 341 -9.34 -7.98 14.63
CA GLY A 341 -9.94 -6.68 14.94
C GLY A 341 -9.98 -5.80 13.71
#